data_AF-A0A1V4ZFT8-F1
#
_entry.id   AF-A0A1V4ZFT8-F1
#
_cell.length_a   1.000
_cell.length_b   1.000
_cell.length_c   1.000
_cell.angle_alpha   90.00
_cell.angle_beta   90.00
_cell.angle_gamma   90.00
#
_symmetry.space_group_name_H-M   'P 1'
#
loop_
_entity.id
_entity.type
_entity.pdbx_description
1 polymer ?
#
loop_
_entity_poly.entity_id
_entity_poly.type
_entity_poly.pdbx_seq_one_letter_code
_entity_poly.pdbx_strand_id
1 'polypeptide(L)'
;MVTMEKISFETPRPFEPTEIQLDILRTVSGRQGCHIGHVVQALQPSRSESSVRAGVHTLLSKHCLDGGRSTSGIILRLTSRGRLFIQADGAD
;
A
#
# COMPACT_ATOMS: atom_id res chain seq x y z
N MET A 1 -24.42 27.70 -33.26
CA MET A 1 -23.02 27.44 -32.86
C MET A 1 -23.08 26.45 -31.70
N VAL A 2 -22.63 25.21 -31.93
CA VAL A 2 -22.62 24.17 -30.89
C VAL A 2 -21.29 24.27 -30.17
N THR A 3 -21.30 24.74 -28.93
CA THR A 3 -20.12 24.84 -28.08
C THR A 3 -19.71 23.43 -27.68
N MET A 4 -18.67 22.88 -28.31
CA MET A 4 -18.03 21.64 -27.84
C MET A 4 -17.39 21.93 -26.49
N GLU A 5 -18.00 21.46 -25.41
CA GLU A 5 -17.36 21.41 -24.10
C GLU A 5 -16.11 20.52 -24.20
N LYS A 6 -14.94 21.12 -23.95
CA LYS A 6 -13.66 20.41 -23.88
C LYS A 6 -13.73 19.42 -22.73
N ILE A 7 -13.83 18.13 -23.05
CA ILE A 7 -13.58 17.05 -22.09
C ILE A 7 -12.12 17.20 -21.64
N SER A 8 -11.93 17.72 -20.43
CA SER A 8 -10.60 17.81 -19.82
C SER A 8 -10.25 16.44 -19.26
N PHE A 9 -9.36 15.72 -19.95
CA PHE A 9 -8.77 14.49 -19.42
C PHE A 9 -7.68 14.91 -18.43
N GLU A 10 -8.05 15.11 -17.16
CA GLU A 10 -7.06 15.27 -16.10
C GLU A 10 -6.20 14.00 -16.06
N THR A 11 -4.90 14.14 -16.34
CA THR A 11 -3.96 13.02 -16.34
C THR A 11 -3.99 12.38 -14.95
N PRO A 12 -4.23 11.06 -14.82
CA PRO A 12 -4.27 10.41 -13.53
C PRO A 12 -2.92 10.62 -12.84
N ARG A 13 -2.95 11.33 -11.70
CA ARG A 13 -1.73 11.60 -10.94
C ARG A 13 -1.10 10.27 -10.51
N PRO A 14 0.24 10.14 -10.61
CA PRO A 14 0.92 8.97 -10.12
C PRO A 14 0.64 8.79 -8.62
N PHE A 15 0.46 7.54 -8.20
CA PHE A 15 0.33 7.23 -6.80
C PHE A 15 1.69 7.34 -6.13
N GLU A 16 1.82 8.27 -5.20
CA GLU A 16 2.99 8.45 -4.34
C GLU A 16 2.66 7.95 -2.93
N PRO A 17 3.31 6.87 -2.46
CA PRO A 17 3.03 6.33 -1.15
C PRO A 17 3.53 7.26 -0.04
N THR A 18 2.72 7.43 1.00
CA THR A 18 3.11 8.18 2.20
C THR A 18 4.10 7.38 3.05
N GLU A 19 4.77 8.04 4.02
CA GLU A 19 5.72 7.36 4.92
C GLU A 19 5.11 6.14 5.62
N ILE A 20 3.88 6.26 6.15
CA ILE A 20 3.20 5.12 6.78
C ILE A 20 2.95 3.97 5.80
N GLN A 21 2.68 4.28 4.52
CA GLN A 21 2.49 3.27 3.48
C GLN A 21 3.81 2.60 3.12
N LEU A 22 4.92 3.34 3.07
CA LEU A 22 6.26 2.78 2.91
C LEU A 22 6.64 1.87 4.09
N ASP A 23 6.39 2.31 5.32
CA ASP A 23 6.63 1.52 6.54
C ASP A 23 5.84 0.20 6.51
N ILE A 24 4.58 0.23 6.06
CA ILE A 24 3.76 -0.96 5.85
C ILE A 24 4.39 -1.88 4.78
N LEU A 25 4.80 -1.34 3.62
CA LEU A 25 5.40 -2.14 2.55
C LEU A 25 6.70 -2.81 3.01
N ARG A 26 7.58 -2.09 3.72
CA ARG A 26 8.80 -2.63 4.32
C ARG A 26 8.50 -3.72 5.35
N THR A 27 7.47 -3.53 6.16
CA THR A 27 7.05 -4.53 7.17
C THR A 27 6.55 -5.82 6.51
N VAL A 28 5.77 -5.71 5.43
CA VAL A 28 5.26 -6.87 4.70
C VAL A 28 6.36 -7.57 3.90
N SER A 29 7.35 -6.85 3.36
CA SER A 29 8.45 -7.47 2.60
C SER A 29 9.35 -8.34 3.48
N GLY A 30 9.54 -7.97 4.75
CA GLY A 30 10.36 -8.72 5.71
C GLY A 30 9.70 -9.96 6.31
N ARG A 31 8.43 -10.28 5.96
CA ARG A 31 7.68 -11.38 6.59
C ARG A 31 7.02 -12.31 5.56
N GLN A 32 7.24 -13.62 5.70
CA GLN A 32 6.44 -14.62 4.99
C GLN A 32 5.07 -14.75 5.67
N GLY A 33 3.97 -14.59 4.93
CA GLY A 33 2.62 -14.75 5.48
C GLY A 33 2.22 -13.63 6.45
N CYS A 34 2.33 -12.36 6.03
CA CYS A 34 2.09 -11.22 6.90
C CYS A 34 0.59 -10.91 7.08
N HIS A 35 0.05 -11.00 8.29
CA HIS A 35 -1.32 -10.60 8.59
C HIS A 35 -1.40 -9.11 8.94
N ILE A 36 -2.57 -8.47 8.76
CA ILE A 36 -2.78 -7.06 9.13
C ILE A 36 -2.42 -6.82 10.60
N GLY A 37 -2.77 -7.74 11.50
CA GLY A 37 -2.42 -7.65 12.92
C GLY A 37 -0.90 -7.62 13.16
N HIS A 38 -0.11 -8.36 12.37
CA HIS A 38 1.36 -8.31 12.46
C HIS A 38 1.92 -6.96 12.04
N VAL A 39 1.32 -6.32 11.03
CA VAL A 39 1.73 -4.98 10.59
C VAL A 39 1.40 -3.94 11.66
N VAL A 40 0.21 -4.01 12.24
CA VAL A 40 -0.20 -3.13 13.34
C VAL A 40 0.75 -3.27 14.52
N GLN A 41 1.06 -4.50 14.94
CA GLN A 41 1.99 -4.76 16.05
C GLN A 41 3.41 -4.26 15.75
N ALA A 42 3.90 -4.45 14.53
CA ALA A 42 5.25 -4.04 14.15
C ALA A 42 5.42 -2.51 14.06
N LEU A 43 4.36 -1.77 13.74
CA LEU A 43 4.38 -0.32 13.63
C LEU A 43 3.95 0.40 14.90
N GLN A 44 3.48 -0.33 15.92
CA GLN A 44 3.32 0.22 17.27
C GLN A 44 4.67 0.28 17.98
N PRO A 45 4.93 1.33 18.79
CA PRO A 45 4.04 2.44 19.16
C PRO A 45 4.02 3.63 18.18
N SER A 46 4.85 3.61 17.14
CA SER A 46 5.08 4.77 16.26
C SER A 46 3.87 5.20 15.43
N ARG A 47 2.92 4.29 15.17
CA ARG A 47 1.72 4.55 14.37
C ARG A 47 0.46 4.04 15.09
N SER A 48 -0.65 4.76 14.93
CA SER A 48 -1.96 4.30 15.42
C SER A 48 -2.47 3.13 14.58
N GLU A 49 -3.19 2.19 15.19
CA GLU A 49 -3.81 1.06 14.49
C GLU A 49 -4.72 1.53 13.34
N SER A 50 -5.53 2.57 13.59
CA SER A 50 -6.45 3.15 12.61
C SER A 50 -5.72 3.64 11.37
N SER A 51 -4.59 4.34 11.55
CA SER A 51 -3.75 4.82 10.45
C SER A 51 -3.11 3.67 9.67
N VAL A 52 -2.65 2.62 10.36
CA VAL A 52 -2.06 1.44 9.70
C VAL A 52 -3.10 0.72 8.85
N ARG A 53 -4.30 0.48 9.40
CA ARG A 53 -5.40 -0.17 8.66
C ARG A 53 -5.82 0.65 7.45
N ALA A 54 -5.94 1.97 7.58
CA ALA A 54 -6.23 2.86 6.45
C ALA A 54 -5.13 2.78 5.37
N GLY A 55 -3.86 2.80 5.78
CA GLY A 55 -2.71 2.65 4.88
C GLY A 55 -2.72 1.32 4.12
N VAL A 56 -3.01 0.21 4.80
CA VAL A 56 -3.17 -1.11 4.16
C VAL A 56 -4.29 -1.09 3.13
N HIS A 57 -5.45 -0.51 3.46
CA HIS A 57 -6.56 -0.39 2.51
C HIS A 57 -6.19 0.42 1.27
N THR A 58 -5.47 1.53 1.43
CA THR A 58 -4.96 2.30 0.29
C THR A 58 -3.98 1.48 -0.56
N LEU A 59 -3.06 0.74 0.07
CA LEU A 59 -2.08 -0.07 -0.67
C LEU A 59 -2.73 -1.24 -1.42
N LEU A 60 -3.80 -1.83 -0.89
CA LEU A 60 -4.62 -2.82 -1.58
C LEU A 60 -5.33 -2.20 -2.80
N SER A 61 -5.96 -1.03 -2.63
CA SER A 61 -6.66 -0.37 -3.75
C SER A 61 -5.73 0.14 -4.85
N LYS A 62 -4.47 0.39 -4.51
CA LYS A 62 -3.40 0.77 -5.45
C LYS A 62 -2.59 -0.41 -5.98
N HIS A 63 -3.02 -1.65 -5.71
CA HIS A 63 -2.35 -2.88 -6.14
C HIS A 63 -0.86 -2.97 -5.73
N CYS A 64 -0.51 -2.36 -4.60
CA CYS A 64 0.82 -2.46 -4.00
C CYS A 64 0.91 -3.66 -3.04
N LEU A 65 -0.23 -4.06 -2.48
CA LEU A 65 -0.42 -5.29 -1.73
C LEU A 65 -1.52 -6.13 -2.36
N ASP A 66 -1.42 -7.45 -2.21
CA ASP A 66 -2.50 -8.40 -2.47
C ASP A 66 -2.99 -9.01 -1.15
N GLY A 67 -4.31 -9.12 -1.01
CA GLY A 67 -4.97 -9.79 0.10
C GLY A 67 -5.35 -11.22 -0.28
N GLY A 68 -4.68 -12.21 0.29
CA GLY A 68 -5.04 -13.63 0.16
C GLY A 68 -5.88 -14.10 1.35
N ARG A 69 -6.95 -14.86 1.10
CA ARG A 69 -7.65 -15.58 2.18
C ARG A 69 -6.79 -16.76 2.65
N SER A 70 -6.58 -16.83 3.96
CA SER A 70 -6.03 -17.97 4.68
C SER A 70 -7.08 -18.50 5.64
N THR A 71 -6.93 -19.74 6.09
CA THR A 71 -7.74 -20.34 7.17
C THR A 71 -7.69 -19.53 8.46
N SER A 72 -6.60 -18.78 8.68
CA SER A 72 -6.37 -17.93 9.85
C SER A 72 -6.69 -16.43 9.66
N GLY A 73 -7.19 -16.02 8.49
CA GLY A 73 -7.54 -14.62 8.19
C GLY A 73 -6.98 -14.11 6.87
N ILE A 74 -6.81 -12.79 6.75
CA ILE A 74 -6.26 -12.16 5.53
C ILE A 74 -4.74 -12.08 5.64
N ILE A 75 -4.04 -12.65 4.66
CA ILE A 75 -2.59 -12.53 4.47
C ILE A 75 -2.33 -11.44 3.43
N LEU A 76 -1.44 -10.52 3.77
CA LEU A 76 -0.89 -9.51 2.88
C LEU A 76 0.34 -10.06 2.18
N ARG A 77 0.42 -9.87 0.87
CA ARG A 77 1.59 -10.19 0.05
C ARG A 77 2.01 -8.96 -0.75
N LEU A 78 3.31 -8.73 -0.87
CA LEU A 78 3.82 -7.65 -1.71
C LEU A 78 3.67 -7.99 -3.18
N THR A 79 3.10 -7.07 -3.96
CA THR A 79 3.07 -7.17 -5.42
C THR A 79 4.40 -6.68 -6.01
N SER A 80 4.62 -6.91 -7.30
CA SER A 80 5.79 -6.35 -7.99
C SER A 80 5.77 -4.83 -7.98
N ARG A 81 4.58 -4.21 -8.05
CA ARG A 81 4.43 -2.75 -7.93
C ARG A 81 4.80 -2.24 -6.54
N GLY A 82 4.35 -2.93 -5.48
CA GLY A 82 4.73 -2.59 -4.11
C GLY A 82 6.24 -2.68 -3.88
N ARG A 83 6.92 -3.63 -4.52
CA ARG A 83 8.38 -3.80 -4.43
C ARG A 83 9.14 -2.59 -4.99
N LEU A 84 8.65 -1.99 -6.08
CA LEU A 84 9.32 -0.84 -6.70
C LEU A 84 9.45 0.35 -5.73
N PHE A 85 8.44 0.59 -4.90
CA PHE A 85 8.44 1.70 -3.95
C PHE A 85 9.42 1.53 -2.78
N ILE A 86 9.83 0.30 -2.47
CA ILE A 86 10.81 0.03 -1.40
C ILE A 86 12.20 -0.35 -1.93
N GLN A 87 12.33 -0.64 -3.24
CA GLN A 87 13.62 -0.85 -3.89
C GLN A 87 14.27 0.48 -4.30
N ALA A 88 13.48 1.49 -4.68
CA ALA A 88 13.98 2.82 -4.99
C ALA A 88 14.63 3.53 -3.79
N ASP A 89 14.37 3.02 -2.59
CA ASP A 89 14.90 3.52 -1.32
C ASP A 89 16.18 2.77 -0.86
N GLY A 90 16.56 1.69 -1.55
CA GLY A 90 17.70 0.82 -1.20
C GLY A 90 18.68 0.58 -2.34
N ALA A 91 18.67 1.42 -3.39
CA ALA A 91 19.69 1.43 -4.42
C ALA A 91 20.91 2.22 -3.89
N ASP A 92 21.76 1.53 -3.12
CA ASP A 92 23.17 1.88 -2.94
C ASP A 92 24.00 1.20 -4.05
#